data_AF-A0AA88Z392-F1
#
_entry.id   AF-A0AA88Z392-F1
#
_cell.length_a   1.000
_cell.length_b   1.000
_cell.length_c   1.000
_cell.angle_alpha   90.00
_cell.angle_beta   90.00
_cell.angle_gamma   90.00
#
_symmetry.space_group_name_H-M   'P 1'
#
loop_
_entity.id
_entity.type
_entity.pdbx_description
1 polymer ?
#
loop_
_entity_poly.entity_id
_entity_poly.type
_entity_poly.pdbx_seq_one_letter_code
_entity_poly.pdbx_strand_id
1 'polypeptide(L)' 'MSAAEFVLWQALDAESPISDDRYDLHAAMVASAVFQAQGAKVKVSDMLPNWGGSASEAAQEVADDPFFAALASMAK' A
#
# COMPACT_ATOMS: atom_id res chain seq x y z
N MET A 1 2.87 -4.81 28.93
CA MET A 1 3.38 -5.10 27.59
C MET A 1 4.88 -4.92 27.59
N SER A 2 5.60 -5.88 27.02
CA SER A 2 7.06 -5.80 26.89
C SER A 2 7.45 -4.98 25.65
N ALA A 3 8.67 -4.45 25.62
CA ALA A 3 9.18 -3.73 24.45
C ALA A 3 9.23 -4.61 23.19
N ALA A 4 9.47 -5.92 23.35
CA ALA A 4 9.48 -6.88 22.24
C ALA A 4 8.08 -7.08 21.63
N GLU A 5 7.05 -7.17 22.48
CA GLU A 5 5.67 -7.22 22.01
C GLU A 5 5.30 -5.96 21.21
N PHE A 6 5.70 -4.77 21.68
CA PHE A 6 5.43 -3.50 20.98
C PHE A 6 6.06 -3.46 19.58
N VAL A 7 7.29 -3.97 19.43
CA VAL A 7 7.97 -4.04 18.12
C VAL A 7 7.25 -5.00 17.17
N LEU A 8 6.73 -6.13 17.66
CA LEU A 8 5.93 -7.05 16.85
C LEU A 8 4.63 -6.41 16.38
N TRP A 9 3.97 -5.63 17.24
CA TRP A 9 2.78 -4.87 16.85
C TRP A 9 3.10 -3.80 15.81
N GLN A 10 4.22 -3.10 15.92
CA GLN A 10 4.67 -2.16 14.89
C GLN A 10 4.94 -2.85 13.54
N ALA A 11 5.54 -4.04 13.54
CA ALA A 11 5.78 -4.80 12.32
C ALA A 11 4.47 -5.28 11.68
N LEU A 12 3.51 -5.74 12.49
CA LEU A 12 2.18 -6.14 12.02
C LEU A 12 1.41 -4.96 11.42
N ASP A 13 1.45 -3.79 12.08
CA ASP A 13 0.79 -2.57 11.61
C ASP A 13 1.47 -2.00 10.34
N ALA A 14 2.76 -2.23 10.15
CA ALA A 14 3.45 -1.87 8.91
C ALA A 14 3.02 -2.73 7.71
N GLU A 15 2.61 -3.98 7.93
CA GLU A 15 2.14 -4.88 6.86
C GLU A 15 0.68 -4.62 6.48
N SER A 16 -0.17 -4.34 7.46
CA SER A 16 -1.53 -3.85 7.24
C SER A 16 -1.80 -2.70 8.21
N PRO A 17 -1.67 -1.43 7.74
CA PRO A 17 -1.96 -0.28 8.59
C PRO A 17 -3.45 -0.27 8.91
N ILE A 18 -3.81 -0.88 10.04
CA ILE A 18 -5.12 -0.84 10.69
C ILE A 18 -6.32 -1.41 9.91
N SER A 19 -6.22 -1.83 8.64
CA SER A 19 -7.41 -2.22 7.89
C SER A 19 -7.75 -3.72 7.96
N ASP A 20 -9.01 -3.99 8.35
CA ASP A 20 -9.66 -5.26 8.03
C ASP A 20 -9.99 -5.19 6.54
N ASP A 21 -9.49 -6.13 5.72
CA ASP A 21 -9.77 -6.24 4.28
C ASP A 21 -11.26 -6.08 3.95
N ARG A 22 -12.13 -6.55 4.86
CA ARG A 22 -13.59 -6.43 4.72
C ARG A 22 -14.07 -4.99 4.78
N TYR A 23 -13.46 -4.19 5.66
CA TYR A 23 -13.79 -2.78 5.82
C TYR A 23 -13.29 -1.97 4.62
N ASP A 24 -12.10 -2.30 4.10
CA ASP A 24 -11.55 -1.69 2.90
C ASP A 24 -12.41 -1.97 1.67
N LEU A 25 -12.87 -3.20 1.50
CA LEU A 25 -13.77 -3.56 0.42
C LEU A 25 -15.11 -2.80 0.53
N HIS A 26 -15.64 -2.66 1.74
CA HIS A 26 -16.86 -1.89 1.96
C HIS A 26 -16.67 -0.40 1.66
N ALA A 27 -15.56 0.20 2.09
CA ALA A 27 -15.22 1.58 1.77
C ALA A 27 -15.06 1.79 0.25
N ALA A 28 -14.38 0.87 -0.44
CA ALA A 28 -14.24 0.87 -1.89
C ALA A 28 -15.59 0.76 -2.61
N MET A 29 -16.50 -0.08 -2.11
CA MET A 29 -17.86 -0.20 -2.63
C MET A 29 -18.63 1.13 -2.52
N VAL A 30 -18.60 1.76 -1.34
CA VAL A 30 -19.28 3.05 -1.11
C VAL A 30 -18.70 4.13 -2.02
N ALA A 31 -17.38 4.25 -2.08
CA ALA A 31 -16.72 5.23 -2.95
C ALA A 31 -17.07 5.02 -4.43
N SER A 32 -16.98 3.78 -4.91
CA SER A 32 -17.33 3.44 -6.30
C SER A 32 -18.80 3.75 -6.62
N ALA A 33 -19.73 3.49 -5.69
CA ALA A 33 -21.14 3.81 -5.86
C ALA A 33 -21.38 5.32 -5.98
N VAL A 34 -20.69 6.13 -5.18
CA VAL A 34 -20.77 7.61 -5.25
C VAL A 34 -20.25 8.12 -6.59
N PHE A 35 -19.13 7.59 -7.09
CA PHE A 35 -18.61 7.98 -8.40
C PHE A 35 -19.50 7.50 -9.56
N GLN A 36 -20.06 6.29 -9.47
CA GLN A 36 -21.02 5.77 -10.44
C GLN A 36 -22.30 6.60 -10.47
N ALA A 37 -22.78 7.08 -9.32
CA ALA A 37 -23.93 7.98 -9.25
C ALA A 37 -23.68 9.32 -9.96
N GLN A 38 -22.42 9.75 -10.07
CA GLN A 38 -22.02 10.94 -10.84
C GLN A 38 -21.79 10.64 -12.34
N GLY A 39 -22.03 9.40 -12.78
CA GLY A 39 -21.86 8.97 -14.18
C GLY A 39 -20.46 8.48 -14.54
N ALA A 40 -19.54 8.36 -13.58
CA ALA A 40 -18.20 7.83 -13.81
C ALA A 40 -18.21 6.29 -13.89
N LYS A 41 -17.51 5.73 -14.88
CA LYS A 41 -17.37 4.27 -15.05
C LYS A 41 -16.19 3.73 -14.23
N VAL A 42 -16.38 3.65 -12.92
CA VAL A 42 -15.36 3.20 -11.97
C VAL A 42 -15.70 1.80 -11.45
N LYS A 43 -14.73 0.89 -11.38
CA LYS A 43 -14.89 -0.42 -10.73
C LYS A 43 -14.51 -0.33 -9.26
N VAL A 44 -15.07 -1.22 -8.44
CA VAL A 44 -14.72 -1.32 -7.00
C VAL A 44 -13.22 -1.56 -6.81
N SER A 45 -12.60 -2.37 -7.69
CA SER A 45 -11.15 -2.65 -7.68
C SER A 45 -10.28 -1.40 -7.78
N ASP A 46 -10.76 -0.38 -8.49
CA ASP A 46 -10.02 0.86 -8.74
C ASP A 46 -10.06 1.79 -7.50
N MET A 47 -10.96 1.49 -6.56
CA MET A 47 -11.19 2.25 -5.33
C MET A 47 -10.71 1.50 -4.09
N LEU A 48 -10.06 0.33 -4.28
CA LEU A 48 -9.49 -0.42 -3.17
C LEU A 48 -8.21 0.28 -2.70
N PRO A 49 -8.05 0.55 -1.38
CA PRO A 49 -6.83 1.12 -0.85
C PRO A 49 -5.63 0.22 -1.17
N ASN A 50 -4.53 0.81 -1.63
CA ASN A 50 -3.28 0.10 -1.83
C ASN A 50 -2.26 0.53 -0.78
N TRP A 51 -2.27 -0.16 0.35
CA TRP A 51 -1.41 0.17 1.49
C TRP A 51 0.07 -0.16 1.27
N GLY A 52 0.37 -1.13 0.38
CA GLY A 52 1.74 -1.59 0.09
C GLY A 52 2.45 -0.82 -1.03
N GLY A 53 1.87 0.26 -1.54
CA GLY A 53 2.30 0.89 -2.80
C GLY A 53 2.02 -0.02 -4.00
N SER A 54 1.89 0.52 -5.20
CA SER A 54 1.85 -0.37 -6.37
C SER A 54 3.20 -1.08 -6.45
N ALA A 55 3.25 -2.37 -6.78
CA ALA A 55 4.53 -3.08 -6.95
C ALA A 55 5.47 -2.36 -7.95
N SER A 56 4.90 -1.50 -8.82
CA SER A 56 5.62 -0.60 -9.71
C SER A 56 6.24 0.61 -9.00
N GLU A 57 5.56 1.23 -8.03
CA GLU A 57 6.09 2.39 -7.29
C GLU A 57 7.14 1.98 -6.26
N ALA A 58 6.93 0.87 -5.55
CA ALA A 58 7.91 0.34 -4.60
C ALA A 58 9.22 -0.09 -5.31
N ALA A 59 9.13 -0.67 -6.51
CA ALA A 59 10.30 -1.02 -7.30
C ALA A 59 11.03 0.21 -7.87
N GLN A 60 10.30 1.28 -8.19
CA GLN A 60 10.86 2.53 -8.69
C GLN A 60 11.61 3.28 -7.57
N GLU A 61 11.04 3.35 -6.36
CA GLU A 61 11.71 3.96 -5.18
C GLU A 61 13.02 3.25 -4.82
N VAL A 62 13.06 1.91 -4.87
CA VAL A 62 14.28 1.14 -4.57
C VAL A 62 15.34 1.30 -5.67
N ALA A 63 14.93 1.49 -6.92
CA ALA A 63 15.85 1.75 -8.04
C ALA A 63 16.43 3.17 -8.00
N ASP A 64 15.66 4.15 -7.51
CA ASP A 64 16.08 5.56 -7.37
C ASP A 64 16.88 5.83 -6.09
N ASP A 65 17.07 4.82 -5.22
CA ASP A 65 17.86 4.95 -4.00
C ASP A 65 19.37 5.08 -4.33
N PRO A 66 20.03 6.19 -3.98
CA PRO A 66 21.44 6.44 -4.29
C PRO A 66 22.39 5.38 -3.74
N PHE A 67 22.00 4.67 -2.67
CA PHE A 67 22.76 3.55 -2.13
C PHE A 67 22.84 2.37 -3.11
N PHE A 68 21.71 1.95 -3.68
CA PHE A 68 21.64 0.83 -4.62
C PHE A 68 22.25 1.17 -5.97
N ALA A 69 22.10 2.42 -6.44
CA ALA A 69 22.76 2.91 -7.64
C ALA A 69 24.31 2.86 -7.52
N ALA A 70 24.85 3.27 -6.35
CA ALA A 70 26.28 3.19 -6.06
C ALA A 70 26.77 1.74 -6.03
N LEU A 71 26.03 0.84 -5.38
CA LEU A 71 26.36 -0.58 -5.30
C LEU A 71 26.40 -1.24 -6.70
N ALA A 72 25.40 -0.96 -7.55
CA ALA A 72 25.33 -1.49 -8.90
C ALA A 72 26.48 -0.97 -9.79
N SER A 73 26.93 0.27 -9.58
CA SER A 73 28.07 0.84 -10.31
C SER A 73 29.42 0.21 -9.96
N MET A 74 29.57 -0.31 -8.73
CA MET A 74 30.79 -0.98 -8.28
C MET A 74 30.87 -2.46 -8.69
N ALA A 75 29.76 -3.04 -9.14
CA ALA A 75 29.67 -4.42 -9.60
C ALA A 75 30.05 -4.60 -11.09
N LYS A 76 30.52 -3.54 -11.76
CA LYS A 76 30.89 -3.50 -13.17
C LYS A 76 32.39 -3.26 -13.34
#